data_AF-A0A2G5VLX8-F1
#
_entry.id   AF-A0A2G5VLX8-F1
#
_cell.length_a   1.000
_cell.length_b   1.000
_cell.length_c   1.000
_cell.angle_alpha   90.00
_cell.angle_beta   90.00
_cell.angle_gamma   90.00
#
_symmetry.space_group_name_H-M   'P 1'
#
loop_
_entity.id
_entity.type
_entity.pdbx_description
1 polymer ?
#
loop_
_entity_poly.entity_id
_entity_poly.type
_entity_poly.pdbx_seq_one_letter_code
_entity_poly.pdbx_strand_id
1 'polypeptide(L)'
;MVAFQIIFLLIAIPLVVAKEQSVRAVGTLTCHGVPAQYAELQLVSKKIIGGDAFARDVFTDPSGYFQIAGYIDPSTWSTIDARLYIWHKCYEKPYEQSDPCYNWFEIQVPKLYINEGPLAEKTWDMGEIRLEVPKDGQKLDAC
;
A
#
# COMPACT_ATOMS: atom_id res chain seq x y z
N MET A 1 57.50 -18.35 30.19
CA MET A 1 57.62 -16.92 29.89
C MET A 1 56.57 -16.59 28.83
N VAL A 2 55.45 -16.04 29.31
CA VAL A 2 54.32 -15.36 28.62
C VAL A 2 53.81 -15.95 27.29
N ALA A 3 52.81 -16.82 27.37
CA ALA A 3 51.91 -17.11 26.26
C ALA A 3 50.96 -15.91 26.10
N PHE A 4 51.13 -15.12 25.04
CA PHE A 4 50.26 -13.99 24.72
C PHE A 4 48.94 -14.53 24.17
N GLN A 5 47.96 -14.73 25.06
CA GLN A 5 46.58 -15.01 24.66
C GLN A 5 46.02 -13.73 24.01
N ILE A 6 45.96 -13.71 22.68
CA ILE A 6 45.23 -12.70 21.93
C ILE A 6 43.74 -12.98 22.16
N ILE A 7 43.15 -12.23 23.10
CA ILE A 7 41.72 -12.21 23.33
C ILE A 7 41.10 -11.46 22.15
N PHE A 8 40.64 -12.19 21.13
CA PHE A 8 39.76 -11.63 20.09
C PHE A 8 38.45 -11.26 20.78
N LEU A 9 38.30 -9.98 21.14
CA LEU A 9 37.01 -9.41 21.51
C LEU A 9 36.15 -9.42 20.23
N LEU A 10 35.45 -10.53 19.98
CA LEU A 10 34.36 -10.60 19.02
C LEU A 10 33.26 -9.69 19.55
N ILE A 11 33.36 -8.40 19.23
CA ILE A 11 32.23 -7.49 19.28
C ILE A 11 31.27 -8.06 18.24
N ALA A 12 30.32 -8.89 18.68
CA ALA A 12 29.17 -9.26 17.89
C ALA A 12 28.41 -7.97 17.64
N ILE A 13 28.73 -7.31 16.53
CA ILE A 13 27.89 -6.23 16.01
C ILE A 13 26.54 -6.91 15.78
N PRO A 14 25.47 -6.51 16.49
CA PRO A 14 24.17 -7.04 16.15
C PRO A 14 23.94 -6.64 14.70
N LEU A 15 23.85 -7.64 13.82
CA LEU A 15 23.41 -7.44 12.46
C LEU A 15 21.99 -6.91 12.61
N VAL A 16 21.82 -5.59 12.54
CA VAL A 16 20.51 -4.96 12.47
C VAL A 16 20.01 -5.34 11.08
N VAL A 17 19.38 -6.52 11.01
CA VAL A 17 18.67 -6.95 9.81
C VAL A 17 17.46 -6.04 9.75
N ALA A 18 17.59 -4.93 9.02
CA ALA A 18 16.47 -4.12 8.60
C ALA A 18 15.49 -5.06 7.88
N LYS A 19 14.39 -5.38 8.55
CA LYS A 19 13.42 -6.35 8.06
C LYS A 19 12.44 -5.59 7.18
N GLU A 20 12.84 -5.39 5.93
CA GLU A 20 11.96 -4.84 4.89
C GLU A 20 10.63 -5.59 4.90
N GLN A 21 9.56 -4.89 4.58
CA GLN A 21 8.24 -5.48 4.44
C GLN A 21 7.63 -5.04 3.13
N SER A 22 6.89 -5.94 2.50
CA SER A 22 6.33 -5.71 1.18
C SER A 22 4.88 -6.12 1.08
N VAL A 23 4.17 -5.46 0.17
CA VAL A 23 2.76 -5.70 -0.13
C VAL A 23 2.61 -5.84 -1.63
N ARG A 24 1.79 -6.80 -2.07
CA ARG A 24 1.26 -6.89 -3.42
C ARG A 24 -0.25 -7.03 -3.33
N ALA A 25 -0.98 -6.16 -4.01
CA ALA A 25 -2.43 -6.20 -4.10
C ALA A 25 -2.87 -6.18 -5.57
N VAL A 26 -3.93 -6.93 -5.87
CA VAL A 26 -4.56 -6.99 -7.19
C VAL A 26 -6.07 -6.90 -7.05
N GLY A 27 -6.74 -6.45 -8.09
CA GLY A 27 -8.19 -6.41 -8.15
C GLY A 27 -8.71 -5.66 -9.36
N THR A 28 -10.01 -5.44 -9.39
CA THR A 28 -10.69 -4.69 -10.45
C THR A 28 -11.55 -3.61 -9.83
N LEU A 29 -11.43 -2.38 -10.30
CA LEU A 29 -12.30 -1.27 -9.91
C LEU A 29 -13.39 -1.08 -10.95
N THR A 30 -14.64 -0.98 -10.48
CA THR A 30 -15.81 -0.69 -11.32
C THR A 30 -16.56 0.52 -10.82
N CYS A 31 -17.26 1.18 -11.73
CA CYS A 31 -18.14 2.31 -11.46
C CYS A 31 -19.43 2.09 -12.25
N HIS A 32 -20.54 1.85 -11.55
CA HIS A 32 -21.85 1.58 -12.18
C HIS A 32 -21.81 0.42 -13.18
N GLY A 33 -21.05 -0.63 -12.87
CA GLY A 33 -20.89 -1.81 -13.74
C GLY A 33 -19.95 -1.62 -14.94
N VAL A 34 -19.31 -0.45 -15.07
CA VAL A 34 -18.30 -0.16 -16.09
C VAL A 34 -16.91 -0.18 -15.46
N PRO A 35 -15.87 -0.67 -16.14
CA PRO A 35 -14.48 -0.52 -15.70
C PRO A 35 -14.11 0.91 -15.32
N ALA A 36 -13.59 1.10 -14.11
CA ALA A 36 -13.05 2.38 -13.67
C ALA A 36 -11.60 2.51 -14.14
N GLN A 37 -11.41 3.14 -15.28
CA GLN A 37 -10.10 3.31 -15.92
C GLN A 37 -9.32 4.47 -15.30
N TYR A 38 -8.00 4.31 -15.22
CA TYR A 38 -7.06 5.34 -14.77
C TYR A 38 -7.34 5.91 -13.36
N ALA A 39 -7.92 5.10 -12.48
CA ALA A 39 -7.99 5.40 -11.06
C ALA A 39 -6.60 5.22 -10.43
N GLU A 40 -6.17 6.22 -9.66
CA GLU A 40 -4.83 6.22 -9.05
C GLU A 40 -4.79 5.41 -7.76
N LEU A 41 -3.70 4.69 -7.55
CA LEU A 41 -3.47 3.79 -6.43
C LEU A 41 -2.14 4.14 -5.75
N GLN A 42 -2.14 4.14 -4.42
CA GLN A 42 -0.94 4.33 -3.62
C GLN A 42 -0.90 3.32 -2.46
N LEU A 43 0.28 2.76 -2.19
CA LEU A 43 0.53 2.03 -0.95
C LEU A 43 1.22 2.95 0.06
N VAL A 44 0.63 3.07 1.26
CA VAL A 44 1.10 3.95 2.34
C VAL A 44 1.29 3.16 3.62
N SER A 45 2.45 3.31 4.26
CA SER A 45 2.65 2.85 5.63
C SER A 45 2.28 4.00 6.58
N LYS A 46 1.12 3.88 7.23
CA LYS A 46 0.59 4.92 8.12
C LYS A 46 1.34 4.93 9.45
N LYS A 47 1.59 6.13 9.98
CA LYS A 47 2.23 6.36 11.27
C LYS A 47 1.33 7.25 12.14
N ILE A 48 1.64 7.37 13.43
CA ILE A 48 0.92 8.30 14.33
C ILE A 48 0.99 9.74 13.78
N ILE A 49 2.13 10.09 13.20
CA ILE A 49 2.36 11.37 12.52
C ILE A 49 2.81 11.06 11.09
N GLY A 50 1.97 11.43 10.11
CA GLY A 50 2.25 11.26 8.69
C GLY A 50 2.14 9.81 8.19
N GLY A 51 2.91 9.50 7.18
CA GLY A 51 2.99 8.18 6.56
C GLY A 51 3.94 8.21 5.37
N ASP A 52 4.52 7.06 5.06
CA ASP A 52 5.47 6.92 3.97
C ASP A 52 4.82 6.12 2.85
N ALA A 53 4.68 6.74 1.68
CA ALA A 53 4.24 6.00 0.50
C ALA A 53 5.40 5.23 -0.13
N PHE A 54 5.14 3.96 -0.40
CA PHE A 54 6.12 2.99 -0.86
C PHE A 54 5.74 2.31 -2.19
N ALA A 55 4.61 2.73 -2.78
CA ALA A 55 4.28 2.57 -4.20
C ALA A 55 3.36 3.73 -4.61
N ARG A 56 3.66 4.42 -5.72
CA ARG A 56 2.94 5.60 -6.26
C ARG A 56 2.83 5.48 -7.78
N ASP A 57 2.08 6.39 -8.41
CA ASP A 57 1.94 6.50 -9.87
C ASP A 57 1.46 5.19 -10.54
N VAL A 58 0.65 4.43 -9.82
CA VAL A 58 0.00 3.20 -10.32
C VAL A 58 -1.45 3.51 -10.62
N PHE A 59 -1.91 3.09 -11.79
CA PHE A 59 -3.25 3.37 -12.27
C PHE A 59 -3.93 2.07 -12.70
N THR A 60 -5.26 2.02 -12.59
CA THR A 60 -6.03 0.95 -13.23
C THR A 60 -5.90 1.03 -14.75
N ASP A 61 -5.87 -0.14 -15.38
CA ASP A 61 -5.82 -0.27 -16.83
C ASP A 61 -7.20 -0.02 -17.48
N PRO A 62 -7.33 -0.10 -18.82
CA PRO A 62 -8.61 0.09 -19.51
C PRO A 62 -9.73 -0.91 -19.12
N SER A 63 -9.37 -2.05 -18.55
CA SER A 63 -10.31 -3.04 -18.00
C SER A 63 -10.68 -2.79 -16.53
N GLY A 64 -10.13 -1.73 -15.93
CA GLY A 64 -10.31 -1.41 -14.51
C GLY A 64 -9.45 -2.28 -13.60
N TYR A 65 -8.63 -3.16 -14.17
CA TYR A 65 -7.74 -4.04 -13.41
C TYR A 65 -6.55 -3.24 -12.87
N PHE A 66 -6.10 -3.58 -11.68
CA PHE A 66 -4.86 -3.07 -11.11
C PHE A 66 -3.99 -4.17 -10.52
N GLN A 67 -2.70 -3.91 -10.56
CA GLN A 67 -1.70 -4.60 -9.76
C GLN A 67 -0.77 -3.54 -9.18
N ILE A 68 -0.68 -3.49 -7.85
CA ILE A 68 0.24 -2.60 -7.14
C ILE A 68 1.11 -3.42 -6.21
N ALA A 69 2.40 -3.14 -6.21
CA ALA A 69 3.36 -3.75 -5.30
C ALA A 69 4.41 -2.72 -4.87
N GLY A 70 4.91 -2.87 -3.65
CA GLY A 70 5.98 -2.05 -3.11
C GLY A 70 6.53 -2.63 -1.82
N TYR A 71 7.67 -2.10 -1.39
CA TYR A 71 8.32 -2.48 -0.15
C TYR A 71 8.86 -1.26 0.58
N ILE A 72 9.01 -1.39 1.89
CA ILE A 72 9.52 -0.34 2.77
C ILE A 72 10.33 -0.96 3.91
N ASP A 73 11.35 -0.23 4.38
CA ASP A 73 11.97 -0.49 5.67
C ASP A 73 11.15 0.22 6.78
N PRO A 74 10.45 -0.51 7.65
CA PRO A 74 9.61 0.09 8.69
C PRO A 74 10.36 0.93 9.71
N SER A 75 11.70 0.92 9.76
CA SER A 75 12.56 1.52 10.80
C SER A 75 12.34 0.99 12.22
N THR A 76 11.32 0.13 12.40
CA THR A 76 10.94 -0.52 13.65
C THR A 76 10.72 -2.02 13.39
N TRP A 77 10.77 -2.84 14.45
CA TRP A 77 10.58 -4.29 14.32
C TRP A 77 9.12 -4.73 14.16
N SER A 78 8.17 -3.78 14.15
CA SER A 78 6.74 -4.06 14.08
C SER A 78 6.25 -4.20 12.64
N THR A 79 5.18 -4.97 12.44
CA THR A 79 4.42 -4.98 11.18
C THR A 79 3.94 -3.57 10.82
N ILE A 80 4.21 -3.12 9.59
CA ILE A 80 3.71 -1.86 9.05
C ILE A 80 2.19 -1.78 9.10
N ASP A 81 1.65 -0.57 9.28
CA ASP A 81 0.24 -0.29 9.01
C ASP A 81 0.07 0.07 7.54
N ALA A 82 0.10 -0.96 6.69
CA ALA A 82 -0.05 -0.80 5.24
C ALA A 82 -1.50 -0.48 4.86
N ARG A 83 -1.66 0.55 4.04
CA ARG A 83 -2.94 1.04 3.52
C ARG A 83 -2.86 1.14 2.00
N LEU A 84 -3.92 0.71 1.32
CA LEU A 84 -4.14 0.99 -0.10
C LEU A 84 -5.04 2.22 -0.22
N TYR A 85 -4.54 3.28 -0.83
CA TYR A 85 -5.31 4.47 -1.12
C TYR A 85 -5.76 4.40 -2.58
N ILE A 86 -7.01 4.77 -2.84
CA ILE A 86 -7.63 4.74 -4.16
C ILE A 86 -8.24 6.12 -4.41
N TRP A 87 -7.82 6.80 -5.48
CA TRP A 87 -8.44 8.02 -5.98
C TRP A 87 -9.26 7.72 -7.23
N HIS A 88 -10.47 8.26 -7.30
CA HIS A 88 -11.39 8.01 -8.40
C HIS A 88 -12.34 9.18 -8.64
N LYS A 89 -12.92 9.21 -9.85
CA LYS A 89 -13.97 10.16 -10.24
C LYS A 89 -15.38 9.56 -10.22
N CYS A 90 -15.54 8.33 -9.74
CA CYS A 90 -16.85 7.70 -9.62
C CYS A 90 -17.65 8.34 -8.47
N TYR A 91 -18.90 8.72 -8.74
CA TYR A 91 -19.85 9.24 -7.76
C TYR A 91 -21.02 8.27 -7.58
N GLU A 92 -21.71 8.37 -6.43
CA GLU A 92 -22.91 7.57 -6.15
C GLU A 92 -23.96 7.76 -7.23
N LYS A 93 -24.18 9.00 -7.68
CA LYS A 93 -25.04 9.30 -8.82
C LYS A 93 -24.18 9.68 -10.03
N PRO A 94 -24.40 9.05 -11.20
CA PRO A 94 -23.62 9.33 -12.41
C PRO A 94 -23.65 10.80 -12.85
N TYR A 95 -24.74 11.51 -12.58
CA TYR A 95 -24.93 12.91 -12.97
C TYR A 95 -24.26 13.92 -12.02
N GLU A 96 -23.73 13.47 -10.88
CA GLU A 96 -22.99 14.32 -9.93
C GLU A 96 -21.50 14.40 -10.26
N GLN A 97 -21.06 13.79 -11.37
CA GLN A 97 -19.68 13.84 -11.82
C GLN A 97 -19.30 15.27 -12.22
N SER A 98 -18.48 15.90 -11.39
CA SER A 98 -17.90 17.22 -11.63
C SER A 98 -16.42 17.08 -11.89
N ASP A 99 -15.97 17.19 -13.14
CA ASP A 99 -14.53 17.36 -13.42
C ASP A 99 -14.06 18.74 -12.93
N PRO A 100 -12.88 18.87 -12.30
CA PRO A 100 -11.79 17.89 -12.16
C PRO A 100 -11.79 17.15 -10.81
N CYS A 101 -12.95 16.92 -10.21
CA CYS A 101 -13.00 16.48 -8.83
C CYS A 101 -12.67 14.99 -8.63
N TYR A 102 -11.89 14.69 -7.59
CA TYR A 102 -11.54 13.32 -7.19
C TYR A 102 -12.03 13.01 -5.79
N ASN A 103 -12.63 11.84 -5.62
CA ASN A 103 -12.84 11.21 -4.32
C ASN A 103 -11.66 10.29 -4.02
N TRP A 104 -11.36 10.11 -2.74
CA TRP A 104 -10.41 9.10 -2.31
C TRP A 104 -10.83 8.42 -1.01
N PHE A 105 -10.38 7.18 -0.84
CA PHE A 105 -10.51 6.43 0.39
C PHE A 105 -9.29 5.53 0.61
N GLU A 106 -9.11 5.06 1.84
CA GLU A 106 -8.06 4.11 2.21
C GLU A 106 -8.67 2.78 2.68
N ILE A 107 -8.02 1.66 2.34
CA ILE A 107 -8.34 0.34 2.88
C ILE A 107 -7.11 -0.21 3.58
N GLN A 108 -7.30 -0.76 4.79
CA GLN A 108 -6.22 -1.44 5.49
C GLN A 108 -5.88 -2.78 4.82
N VAL A 109 -4.60 -2.97 4.50
CA VAL A 109 -4.10 -4.26 4.02
C VAL A 109 -4.14 -5.25 5.18
N PRO A 110 -4.82 -6.42 5.03
CA PRO A 110 -4.84 -7.41 6.10
C PRO A 110 -3.42 -7.88 6.41
N LYS A 111 -3.08 -7.95 7.70
CA LYS A 111 -1.71 -8.28 8.16
C LYS A 111 -1.16 -9.58 7.57
N LEU A 112 -2.03 -10.53 7.25
CA LEU A 112 -1.64 -11.80 6.64
C LEU A 112 -1.05 -11.65 5.23
N TYR A 113 -1.31 -10.55 4.53
CA TYR A 113 -0.76 -10.21 3.21
C TYR A 113 0.44 -9.27 3.27
N ILE A 114 0.88 -8.88 4.47
CA ILE A 114 2.17 -8.21 4.65
C ILE A 114 3.26 -9.29 4.63
N ASN A 115 4.22 -9.11 3.73
CA ASN A 115 5.33 -10.04 3.50
C ASN A 115 6.58 -9.56 4.23
N GLU A 116 7.43 -10.51 4.56
CA GLU A 116 8.77 -10.24 5.09
C GLU A 116 9.75 -10.18 3.93
N GLY A 117 10.63 -9.18 3.93
CA GLY A 117 11.53 -8.90 2.83
C GLY A 117 10.93 -8.00 1.74
N PRO A 118 11.76 -7.61 0.76
CA PRO A 118 11.38 -6.68 -0.30
C PRO A 118 10.48 -7.31 -1.37
N LEU A 119 10.40 -8.64 -1.43
CA LEU A 119 9.58 -9.36 -2.39
C LEU A 119 8.25 -9.81 -1.75
N ALA A 120 7.14 -9.37 -2.33
CA ALA A 120 5.81 -9.75 -1.86
C ALA A 120 5.38 -11.12 -2.41
N GLU A 121 5.70 -12.18 -1.68
CA GLU A 121 5.33 -13.56 -2.03
C GLU A 121 3.81 -13.81 -1.97
N LYS A 122 3.16 -13.28 -0.92
CA LYS A 122 1.71 -13.32 -0.74
C LYS A 122 1.08 -12.13 -1.45
N THR A 123 0.06 -12.42 -2.25
CA THR A 123 -0.73 -11.42 -2.96
C THR A 123 -2.10 -11.30 -2.32
N TRP A 124 -2.51 -10.08 -2.02
CA TRP A 124 -3.86 -9.78 -1.61
C TRP A 124 -4.74 -9.58 -2.85
N ASP A 125 -5.56 -10.58 -3.16
CA ASP A 125 -6.61 -10.45 -4.16
C ASP A 125 -7.85 -9.81 -3.52
N MET A 126 -8.21 -8.63 -4.02
CA MET A 126 -9.34 -7.84 -3.52
C MET A 126 -10.64 -8.14 -4.29
N GLY A 127 -10.57 -8.92 -5.37
CA GLY A 127 -11.70 -9.12 -6.28
C GLY A 127 -12.16 -7.80 -6.91
N GLU A 128 -13.47 -7.63 -7.00
CA GLU A 128 -14.10 -6.43 -7.55
C GLU A 128 -14.44 -5.41 -6.46
N ILE A 129 -14.08 -4.14 -6.68
CA ILE A 129 -14.45 -3.02 -5.83
C ILE A 129 -15.32 -2.06 -6.64
N ARG A 130 -16.58 -1.94 -6.22
CA ARG A 130 -17.54 -0.99 -6.75
C ARG A 130 -17.34 0.39 -6.12
N LEU A 131 -16.95 1.37 -6.93
CA LEU A 131 -16.60 2.72 -6.50
C LEU A 131 -17.81 3.65 -6.34
N GLU A 132 -18.96 3.32 -6.94
CA GLU A 132 -20.19 4.09 -6.75
C GLU A 132 -20.78 3.92 -5.35
N VAL A 133 -20.33 2.92 -4.59
CA VAL A 133 -20.74 2.69 -3.20
C VAL A 133 -19.73 3.40 -2.31
N PRO A 134 -20.12 4.50 -1.62
CA PRO A 134 -19.20 5.25 -0.76
C PRO A 134 -18.56 4.34 0.29
N LYS A 135 -17.24 4.51 0.49
CA LYS A 135 -16.51 3.79 1.53
C LYS A 135 -16.46 4.61 2.82
N ASP A 136 -16.38 3.91 3.95
CA ASP A 136 -16.17 4.57 5.23
C ASP A 136 -14.87 5.39 5.20
N GLY A 137 -14.95 6.63 5.67
CA GLY A 137 -13.83 7.58 5.62
C GLY A 137 -13.49 8.14 4.24
N GLN A 138 -14.30 7.93 3.19
CA GLN A 138 -14.11 8.56 1.88
C GLN A 138 -14.17 10.08 1.98
N LYS A 139 -13.27 10.76 1.27
CA LYS A 139 -13.15 12.22 1.25
C LYS A 139 -13.12 12.74 -0.18
N LEU A 140 -13.62 13.96 -0.36
CA LEU A 140 -13.40 14.74 -1.57
C LEU A 140 -12.00 15.38 -1.47
N ASP A 141 -11.11 15.10 -2.41
CA ASP A 141 -9.74 15.61 -2.39
C ASP A 141 -9.67 17.06 -2.87
N ALA A 142 -10.02 17.27 -4.14
CA ALA A 142 -9.96 18.56 -4.80
C ALA A 142 -11.03 18.63 -5.89
N CYS A 143 -11.41 19.85 -6.19
CA CYS A 143 -12.11 20.38 -7.35
C CYS A 143 -11.36 21.68 -7.72
#